data_AF-A0A5C6AYL7-F1
#
_entry.id   AF-A0A5C6AYL7-F1
#
_cell.length_a   1.000
_cell.length_b   1.000
_cell.length_c   1.000
_cell.angle_alpha   90.00
_cell.angle_beta   90.00
_cell.angle_gamma   90.00
#
_symmetry.space_group_name_H-M   'P 1'
#
loop_
_entity.id
_entity.type
_entity.pdbx_description
1 polymer ?
#
loop_
_entity_poly.entity_id
_entity_poly.type
_entity_poly.pdbx_seq_one_letter_code
_entity_poly.pdbx_strand_id
1 'polypeptide(L)'
;MHTADRDEKPSYLIRDRDTKFTAQFDEVFKYKRELMSGGDLITGWITDFFPYLEDREGRNCRNWSFEQDREIQTSDLPGSLSKMPFVWHFRGKPLSMEFIAGFTAFTQDEEDFSVRPKIGWAIREVNEESSS
;
A
#
# COMPACT_ATOMS: atom_id res chain seq x y z
N MET A 1 40.43 13.94 -16.18
CA MET A 1 40.16 13.42 -14.83
C MET A 1 38.76 12.85 -14.84
N HIS A 2 38.65 11.55 -14.60
CA HIS A 2 37.46 10.71 -14.74
C HIS A 2 36.39 11.08 -13.70
N THR A 3 35.14 11.23 -14.14
CA THR A 3 33.97 10.73 -13.38
C THR A 3 33.04 10.10 -14.39
N ALA A 4 33.07 8.78 -14.45
CA ALA A 4 32.09 7.97 -15.17
C ALA A 4 30.72 8.26 -14.56
N ASP A 5 29.87 8.93 -15.34
CA ASP A 5 28.43 8.94 -15.13
C ASP A 5 28.00 7.49 -15.31
N ARG A 6 27.74 6.79 -14.20
CA ARG A 6 27.31 5.40 -14.27
C ARG A 6 25.96 5.39 -14.98
N ASP A 7 25.89 4.67 -16.10
CA ASP A 7 24.66 4.18 -16.75
C ASP A 7 23.87 3.23 -15.81
N GLU A 8 23.73 3.55 -14.52
CA GLU A 8 22.87 2.83 -13.59
C GLU A 8 21.43 3.26 -13.89
N LYS A 9 20.72 2.39 -14.61
CA LYS A 9 19.29 2.48 -14.86
C LYS A 9 18.59 2.60 -13.50
N PRO A 10 17.90 3.70 -13.19
CA PRO A 10 17.22 3.84 -11.90
C PRO A 10 16.13 2.77 -11.83
N SER A 11 16.30 1.83 -10.90
CA SER A 11 15.35 0.73 -10.66
C SER A 11 14.00 1.23 -10.14
N TYR A 12 13.99 2.42 -9.55
CA TYR A 12 12.79 3.09 -9.04
C TYR A 12 12.96 4.62 -9.13
N LEU A 13 11.93 5.31 -9.60
CA LEU A 13 11.79 6.76 -9.47
C LEU A 13 10.74 7.04 -8.40
N ILE A 14 11.18 7.49 -7.23
CA ILE A 14 10.31 7.89 -6.11
C ILE A 14 10.30 9.42 -6.06
N ARG A 15 9.12 10.02 -5.98
CA ARG A 15 8.99 11.45 -5.72
C ARG A 15 7.99 11.69 -4.58
N ASP A 16 8.48 11.37 -3.40
CA ASP A 16 8.04 12.02 -2.18
C ASP A 16 9.30 12.24 -1.33
N ARG A 17 9.54 13.49 -0.91
CA ARG A 17 10.77 13.88 -0.22
C ARG A 17 10.83 13.32 1.19
N ASP A 18 9.65 13.02 1.76
CA ASP A 18 9.49 12.73 3.17
C ASP A 18 8.93 11.32 3.45
N THR A 19 8.51 10.60 2.41
CA THR A 19 7.96 9.26 2.56
C THR A 19 9.03 8.21 2.32
N LYS A 20 9.56 7.67 3.42
CA LYS A 20 10.04 6.29 3.41
C LYS A 20 8.79 5.41 3.31
N PHE A 21 8.78 4.41 2.42
CA PHE A 21 7.74 3.37 2.45
C PHE A 21 7.87 2.64 3.78
N THR A 22 7.17 3.13 4.79
CA THR A 22 7.16 2.58 6.13
C THR A 22 5.76 2.09 6.35
N ALA A 23 5.61 0.79 6.12
CA ALA A 23 4.41 0.01 6.36
C ALA A 23 3.22 0.36 5.44
N GLN A 24 2.61 -0.68 4.85
CA GLN A 24 1.29 -0.52 4.24
C GLN A 24 0.28 -0.22 5.36
N PHE A 25 -0.79 0.55 5.08
CA PHE A 25 -1.78 0.91 6.11
C PHE A 25 -2.38 -0.35 6.79
N ASP A 26 -2.46 -1.45 6.05
CA ASP A 26 -2.94 -2.74 6.52
C ASP A 26 -2.03 -3.34 7.61
N GLU A 27 -0.78 -2.88 7.72
CA GLU A 27 0.14 -3.25 8.80
C GLU A 27 -0.07 -2.46 10.10
N VAL A 28 -0.80 -1.33 10.08
CA VAL A 28 -1.25 -0.65 11.31
C VAL A 28 -2.08 -1.60 12.17
N PHE A 29 -2.79 -2.52 11.52
CA PHE A 29 -3.60 -3.54 12.16
C PHE A 29 -2.85 -4.86 12.39
N LYS A 30 -1.58 -5.00 11.96
CA LYS A 30 -0.89 -6.31 12.00
C LYS A 30 -0.18 -6.64 13.30
N TYR A 31 -0.68 -7.73 13.86
CA TYR A 31 0.01 -9.00 14.12
C TYR A 31 1.04 -9.04 15.24
N LYS A 32 0.54 -9.29 16.46
CA LYS A 32 1.28 -10.06 17.47
C LYS A 32 0.64 -11.44 17.58
N ARG A 33 1.47 -12.50 17.49
CA ARG A 33 1.10 -13.93 17.63
C ARG A 33 0.40 -14.30 18.95
N GLU A 34 0.11 -13.34 19.83
CA GLU A 34 -0.46 -13.59 21.15
C GLU A 34 -1.85 -12.93 21.25
N LEU A 35 -2.85 -13.80 21.34
CA LEU A 35 -4.30 -13.65 21.22
C LEU A 35 -4.99 -12.65 22.18
N MET A 36 -4.42 -11.47 22.44
CA MET A 36 -5.06 -10.51 23.36
C MET A 36 -5.13 -9.06 22.84
N SER A 37 -4.23 -8.61 21.96
CA SER A 37 -4.37 -7.35 21.22
C SER A 37 -3.48 -7.39 19.96
N GLY A 38 -4.06 -7.17 18.78
CA GLY A 38 -3.34 -7.24 17.49
C GLY A 38 -3.37 -8.60 16.78
N GLY A 39 -4.44 -9.38 16.96
CA GLY A 39 -4.74 -10.54 16.10
C GLY A 39 -5.38 -10.10 14.77
N ASP A 40 -5.65 -11.04 13.87
CA ASP A 40 -6.18 -10.75 12.52
C ASP A 40 -7.63 -10.26 12.52
N LEU A 41 -8.32 -10.33 13.66
CA LEU A 41 -9.70 -9.90 13.82
C LEU A 41 -9.78 -8.42 14.21
N ILE A 42 -10.48 -7.64 13.40
CA ILE A 42 -10.80 -6.23 13.64
C ILE A 42 -12.29 -6.15 13.99
N THR A 43 -12.61 -5.52 15.13
CA THR A 43 -13.99 -5.40 15.61
C THR A 43 -14.36 -3.98 16.05
N GLY A 44 -15.66 -3.71 16.16
CA GLY A 44 -16.18 -2.47 16.75
C GLY A 44 -16.30 -1.31 15.78
N TRP A 45 -16.29 -0.07 16.29
CA TRP A 45 -16.56 1.14 15.49
C TRP A 45 -15.53 1.41 14.40
N ILE A 46 -14.31 0.89 14.54
CA ILE A 46 -13.23 1.13 13.57
C ILE A 46 -13.55 0.51 12.21
N THR A 47 -14.41 -0.52 12.13
CA THR A 47 -14.82 -1.11 10.85
C THR A 47 -15.62 -0.14 9.98
N ASP A 48 -16.19 0.92 10.57
CA ASP A 48 -16.97 1.94 9.85
C ASP A 48 -16.12 2.77 8.88
N PHE A 49 -14.80 2.79 9.06
CA PHE A 49 -13.87 3.47 8.15
C PHE A 49 -13.54 2.68 6.90
N PHE A 50 -14.00 1.43 6.79
CA PHE A 50 -13.80 0.57 5.63
C PHE A 50 -15.13 0.39 4.91
N PRO A 51 -15.51 1.27 3.97
CA PRO A 51 -16.77 1.13 3.23
C PRO A 51 -16.78 -0.07 2.28
N TYR A 52 -15.60 -0.57 1.91
CA TYR A 52 -15.41 -1.71 1.02
C TYR A 52 -14.44 -2.72 1.62
N LEU A 53 -14.69 -3.99 1.33
CA LEU A 53 -13.85 -5.13 1.67
C LEU A 53 -13.56 -5.93 0.41
N GLU A 54 -12.47 -6.69 0.43
CA GLU A 54 -12.07 -7.58 -0.64
C GLU A 54 -12.67 -8.97 -0.41
N ASP A 55 -13.44 -9.48 -1.37
CA ASP A 55 -13.96 -10.84 -1.31
C ASP A 55 -12.86 -11.89 -1.61
N ARG A 56 -13.21 -13.18 -1.50
CA ARG A 56 -12.25 -14.27 -1.78
C ARG A 56 -11.73 -14.32 -3.21
N GLU A 57 -12.37 -13.60 -4.14
CA GLU A 57 -11.96 -13.49 -5.54
C GLU A 57 -11.13 -12.22 -5.80
N GLY A 58 -10.79 -11.45 -4.77
CA GLY A 58 -10.02 -10.21 -4.90
C GLY A 58 -10.87 -9.00 -5.33
N ARG A 59 -12.20 -9.08 -5.24
CA ARG A 59 -13.10 -8.02 -5.69
C ARG A 59 -13.49 -7.13 -4.54
N ASN A 60 -13.38 -5.82 -4.75
CA ASN A 60 -13.95 -4.83 -3.84
C ASN A 60 -15.48 -4.94 -3.85
N CYS A 61 -16.05 -5.29 -2.70
CA CYS A 61 -17.48 -5.32 -2.47
C CYS A 61 -17.83 -4.44 -1.27
N ARG A 62 -19.11 -4.09 -1.15
CA ARG A 62 -19.59 -3.31 -0.01
C ARG A 62 -19.25 -4.05 1.27
N ASN A 63 -18.75 -3.32 2.28
CA ASN A 63 -18.43 -3.92 3.56
C ASN A 63 -19.66 -4.64 4.16
N TRP A 64 -19.55 -5.97 4.25
CA TRP A 64 -20.59 -6.86 4.76
C TRP A 64 -20.72 -6.80 6.30
N SER A 65 -19.71 -6.29 7.00
CA SER A 65 -19.70 -6.15 8.46
C SER A 65 -20.79 -5.21 8.97
N PHE A 66 -21.29 -4.30 8.11
CA PHE A 66 -22.41 -3.42 8.43
C PHE A 66 -23.73 -4.14 8.67
N GLU A 67 -23.85 -5.36 8.15
CA GLU A 67 -25.05 -6.20 8.27
C GLU A 67 -24.84 -7.32 9.32
N GLN A 68 -23.70 -7.33 10.00
CA GLN A 68 -23.25 -8.36 10.95
C GLN A 68 -22.70 -7.72 12.24
N ASP A 69 -21.92 -8.49 13.02
CA ASP A 69 -21.34 -8.07 14.31
C ASP A 69 -20.13 -7.11 14.18
N ARG A 70 -19.96 -6.45 13.02
CA ARG A 70 -18.83 -5.57 12.72
C ARG A 70 -17.48 -6.25 12.92
N GLU A 71 -17.37 -7.49 12.48
CA GLU A 71 -16.16 -8.27 12.52
C GLU A 71 -15.60 -8.45 11.10
N ILE A 72 -14.35 -8.07 10.90
CA ILE A 72 -13.63 -8.26 9.64
C ILE A 72 -12.23 -8.80 9.94
N GLN A 73 -11.65 -9.56 9.03
CA GLN A 73 -10.25 -9.94 9.12
C GLN A 73 -9.37 -8.92 8.41
N THR A 74 -8.11 -8.81 8.81
CA THR A 74 -7.12 -7.98 8.10
C THR A 74 -6.96 -8.40 6.63
N SER A 75 -7.24 -9.66 6.31
CA SER A 75 -7.25 -10.18 4.92
C SER A 75 -8.43 -9.70 4.09
N ASP A 76 -9.48 -9.19 4.73
CA ASP A 76 -10.67 -8.68 4.05
C ASP A 76 -10.48 -7.20 3.66
N LEU A 77 -9.40 -6.55 4.12
CA LEU A 77 -9.09 -5.17 3.77
C LEU A 77 -8.61 -5.09 2.32
N PRO A 78 -9.12 -4.14 1.53
CA PRO A 78 -8.64 -3.95 0.17
C PRO A 78 -7.22 -3.40 0.19
N GLY A 79 -6.42 -3.78 -0.81
CA GLY A 79 -5.05 -3.28 -0.94
C GLY A 79 -4.96 -1.75 -0.91
N SER A 80 -4.13 -1.20 -0.03
CA SER A 80 -3.94 0.24 0.16
C SER A 80 -3.20 0.96 -0.98
N LEU A 81 -2.66 0.21 -1.95
CA LEU A 81 -1.89 0.72 -3.10
C LEU A 81 -2.52 0.30 -4.42
N SER A 82 -2.79 1.28 -5.28
CA SER A 82 -3.16 1.08 -6.67
C SER A 82 -1.91 0.91 -7.54
N LYS A 83 -2.00 0.04 -8.54
CA LYS A 83 -0.95 -0.26 -9.49
C LYS A 83 -1.47 -0.13 -10.92
N MET A 84 -0.71 0.51 -11.79
CA MET A 84 -1.07 0.69 -13.20
C MET A 84 0.14 0.39 -14.10
N PRO A 85 0.10 -0.66 -14.94
CA PRO A 85 1.15 -0.93 -15.91
C PRO A 85 1.11 0.08 -17.06
N PHE A 86 2.28 0.50 -17.55
CA PHE A 86 2.42 1.36 -18.72
C PHE A 86 3.75 1.10 -19.45
N VAL A 87 3.80 1.46 -20.74
CA VAL A 87 5.04 1.38 -21.53
C VAL A 87 5.67 2.77 -21.62
N TRP A 88 6.91 2.91 -21.16
CA TRP A 88 7.68 4.14 -21.30
C TRP A 88 8.65 4.05 -22.48
N HIS A 89 8.47 4.91 -23.49
CA HIS A 89 9.42 5.06 -24.59
C HIS A 89 10.56 6.01 -24.21
N PHE A 90 11.66 5.48 -23.66
CA PHE A 90 12.82 6.27 -23.29
C PHE A 90 13.98 6.09 -24.28
N ARG A 91 14.43 7.17 -24.91
CA ARG A 91 15.52 7.15 -25.92
C ARG A 91 15.31 6.09 -27.01
N GLY A 92 14.06 5.94 -27.47
CA GLY A 92 13.69 4.97 -28.51
C GLY A 92 13.59 3.51 -28.04
N LYS A 93 13.81 3.22 -26.75
CA LYS A 93 13.64 1.88 -26.17
C LYS A 93 12.33 1.83 -25.37
N PRO A 94 11.41 0.89 -25.66
CA PRO A 94 10.25 0.66 -24.82
C PRO A 94 10.67 -0.01 -23.50
N LEU A 95 10.16 0.49 -22.39
CA LEU A 95 10.37 -0.05 -21.05
C LEU A 95 9.00 -0.36 -20.42
N SER A 96 8.81 -1.60 -19.95
CA SER A 96 7.60 -1.97 -19.20
C SER A 96 7.71 -1.48 -17.76
N MET A 97 6.86 -0.53 -17.40
CA MET A 97 6.87 0.14 -16.10
C MET A 97 5.53 -0.04 -15.40
N GLU A 98 5.52 0.21 -14.10
CA GLU A 98 4.31 0.24 -13.27
C GLU A 98 4.34 1.50 -12.42
N PHE A 99 3.21 2.22 -12.43
CA PHE A 99 2.94 3.30 -11.50
C PHE A 99 2.28 2.72 -10.27
N ILE A 100 2.79 3.04 -9.08
CA ILE A 100 2.23 2.62 -7.80
C ILE A 100 1.88 3.88 -7.02
N ALA A 101 0.68 3.97 -6.50
CA ALA A 101 0.27 5.06 -5.63
C ALA A 101 -0.79 4.65 -4.62
N GLY A 102 -0.82 5.32 -3.48
CA GLY A 102 -1.82 5.10 -2.44
C GLY A 102 -1.31 5.53 -1.08
N PHE A 103 -1.87 4.94 -0.03
CA PHE A 103 -1.42 5.17 1.34
C PHE A 103 -0.14 4.38 1.60
N THR A 104 0.98 5.08 1.76
CA THR A 104 2.32 4.49 1.83
C THR A 104 2.96 4.54 3.21
N ALA A 105 2.40 5.34 4.11
CA ALA A 105 2.82 5.49 5.49
C ALA A 105 1.75 6.25 6.31
N PHE A 106 2.03 6.49 7.58
CA PHE A 106 1.28 7.39 8.46
C PHE A 106 2.24 8.16 9.36
N THR A 107 1.78 9.30 9.88
CA THR A 107 2.46 10.06 10.94
C THR A 107 1.50 10.25 12.10
N GLN A 108 2.02 10.23 13.33
CA GLN A 108 1.27 10.62 14.51
C GLN A 108 1.79 11.97 15.01
N ASP A 109 0.89 12.87 15.38
CA ASP A 109 1.22 14.11 16.06
C ASP A 109 1.62 13.85 17.51
N GLU A 110 2.70 14.48 18.00
CA GLU A 110 3.23 14.22 19.35
C GLU A 110 2.45 14.95 20.46
N GLU A 111 1.67 15.98 20.13
CA GLU A 111 0.92 16.78 21.10
C GLU A 111 -0.51 16.26 21.26
N ASP A 112 -1.21 16.01 20.15
CA ASP A 112 -2.63 15.62 20.17
C ASP A 112 -2.88 14.13 19.81
N PHE A 113 -1.82 13.39 19.50
CA PHE A 113 -1.84 11.97 19.12
C PHE A 113 -2.70 11.65 17.89
N SER A 114 -3.08 12.66 17.10
CA SER A 114 -3.83 12.45 15.87
C SER A 114 -2.97 11.69 14.85
N VAL A 115 -3.62 10.76 14.14
CA VAL A 115 -2.99 9.97 13.07
C VAL A 115 -3.32 10.60 11.72
N ARG A 116 -2.30 10.87 10.92
CA ARG A 116 -2.42 11.41 9.57
C ARG A 116 -1.84 10.42 8.56
N PRO A 117 -2.62 9.98 7.55
CA PRO A 117 -2.08 9.15 6.48
C PRO A 117 -1.11 9.95 5.60
N LYS A 118 -0.13 9.26 5.02
CA LYS A 118 0.78 9.79 4.00
C LYS A 118 0.52 9.07 2.68
N ILE A 119 0.35 9.88 1.62
CA ILE A 119 0.12 9.39 0.27
C ILE A 119 1.42 9.54 -0.50
N GLY A 120 1.89 8.45 -1.07
CA GLY A 120 3.12 8.41 -1.85
C GLY A 120 2.90 7.76 -3.20
N TRP A 121 3.88 7.93 -4.10
CA TRP A 121 3.89 7.27 -5.38
C TRP A 121 5.30 6.90 -5.82
N ALA A 122 5.39 5.86 -6.65
CA ALA A 122 6.62 5.38 -7.23
C ALA A 122 6.38 4.86 -8.65
N ILE A 123 7.42 4.95 -9.48
CA ILE A 123 7.48 4.26 -10.77
C ILE A 123 8.57 3.21 -10.68
N ARG A 124 8.26 1.97 -11.05
CA ARG A 124 9.21 0.85 -11.10
C ARG A 124 9.11 0.08 -12.41
N GLU A 125 10.12 -0.72 -12.71
CA GLU A 125 10.03 -1.71 -13.78
C GLU A 125 9.09 -2.86 -13.36
N VAL A 126 8.36 -3.42 -14.33
CA VAL A 126 7.56 -4.64 -14.11
C VAL A 126 8.50 -5.84 -14.18
N ASN A 127 8.71 -6.52 -13.05
CA ASN A 127 9.37 -7.82 -13.04
C ASN A 127 8.32 -8.90 -13.36
N GLU A 128 8.56 -9.74 -14.37
CA GLU A 128 7.63 -10.81 -14.79
C GLU A 128 7.36 -11.86 -13.69
N GLU A 129 8.13 -11.87 -12.60
CA GLU A 129 7.97 -12.80 -11.46
C GLU A 129 6.89 -12.39 -10.43
N SER A 130 6.28 -11.20 -10.53
CA SER A 130 5.33 -10.71 -9.51
C SER A 130 3.85 -11.01 -9.80
N SER A 131 3.55 -11.88 -10.77
CA SER A 131 2.19 -12.35 -11.09
C SER A 131 2.04 -13.82 -10.68
N SER A 132 1.92 -14.09 -9.38
CA SER A 132 1.53 -15.41 -8.85
C SER A 132 0.88 -15.26 -7.49
#